data_AF-A0A931TQL5-F1
#
_entry.id   AF-A0A931TQL5-F1
#
_cell.length_a   1.000
_cell.length_b   1.000
_cell.length_c   1.000
_cell.angle_alpha   90.00
_cell.angle_beta   90.00
_cell.angle_gamma   90.00
#
_symmetry.space_group_name_H-M   'P 1'
#
loop_
_entity.id
_entity.type
_entity.pdbx_description
1 polymer ?
#
loop_
_entity_poly.entity_id
_entity_poly.type
_entity_poly.pdbx_seq_one_letter_code
_entity_poly.pdbx_strand_id
1 'polypeptide(L)' 'MKRVVIYPKDIMQITGKSERYSREILHKIKTLHKKQKHQLVSLQEFCDFIGLKVDEVEQKIKS' A
#
# COMPACT_ATOMS: atom_id res chain seq x y z
N MET A 1 4.70 -16.54 -1.07
CA MET A 1 5.72 -15.47 -1.09
C MET A 1 5.18 -14.27 -0.33
N LYS A 2 5.98 -13.62 0.53
CA LYS A 2 5.54 -12.40 1.25
C LYS A 2 5.60 -11.17 0.34
N ARG A 3 4.61 -10.29 0.43
CA ARG A 3 4.55 -9.06 -0.39
C ARG A 3 5.41 -7.97 0.26
N VAL A 4 6.49 -7.60 -0.40
CA VAL A 4 7.38 -6.50 0.07
C VAL A 4 6.86 -5.13 -0.40
N VAL A 5 6.18 -5.10 -1.55
CA VAL A 5 5.66 -3.90 -2.20
C VAL A 5 4.14 -4.00 -2.27
N ILE A 6 3.48 -2.84 -2.23
CA ILE A 6 2.02 -2.74 -2.35
C ILE A 6 1.59 -2.05 -3.66
N TYR A 7 0.54 -2.60 -4.28
CA TYR A 7 -0.04 -2.10 -5.52
C TYR A 7 -1.48 -1.61 -5.31
N PRO A 8 -2.05 -0.84 -6.27
CA PRO A 8 -3.44 -0.38 -6.17
C PRO A 8 -4.44 -1.52 -5.89
N LYS A 9 -4.27 -2.68 -6.51
CA LYS A 9 -5.14 -3.85 -6.29
C LYS A 9 -5.11 -4.36 -4.85
N ASP A 10 -3.94 -4.39 -4.23
CA ASP A 10 -3.77 -4.81 -2.84
C ASP A 10 -4.51 -3.82 -1.93
N ILE A 11 -4.32 -2.51 -2.15
CA ILE A 11 -5.00 -1.46 -1.38
C ILE A 11 -6.52 -1.57 -1.54
N MET A 12 -7.03 -1.78 -2.75
CA MET A 12 -8.46 -1.99 -3.00
C MET A 12 -8.99 -3.19 -2.21
N GLN A 13 -8.27 -4.30 -2.20
CA GLN A 13 -8.64 -5.51 -1.45
C GLN A 13 -8.62 -5.29 0.07
N ILE A 14 -7.67 -4.49 0.57
CA ILE A 14 -7.53 -4.20 2.00
C ILE A 14 -8.61 -3.22 2.48
N THR A 15 -8.87 -2.15 1.71
CA THR A 15 -9.69 -1.02 2.15
C THR A 15 -11.11 -1.02 1.57
N GLY A 16 -11.41 -1.84 0.56
CA GLY A 16 -12.69 -1.84 -0.17
C GLY A 16 -12.96 -0.55 -0.94
N LYS A 17 -11.90 0.21 -1.28
CA LYS A 17 -12.02 1.52 -1.96
C LYS A 17 -11.76 1.39 -3.46
N SER A 18 -12.10 2.45 -4.19
CA SER A 18 -11.87 2.50 -5.64
C SER A 18 -10.38 2.47 -5.99
N GLU A 19 -10.09 2.09 -7.24
CA GLU A 19 -8.73 2.13 -7.76
C GLU A 19 -8.14 3.55 -7.75
N ARG A 20 -8.96 4.57 -8.05
CA ARG A 20 -8.56 5.97 -7.99
C ARG A 20 -8.07 6.35 -6.59
N TYR A 21 -8.86 6.04 -5.56
CA TYR A 21 -8.48 6.33 -4.17
C TYR A 21 -7.18 5.60 -3.78
N SER A 22 -7.03 4.36 -4.25
CA SER A 22 -5.83 3.56 -4.00
C SER A 22 -4.58 4.18 -4.63
N ARG A 23 -4.69 4.71 -5.86
CA ARG A 23 -3.61 5.45 -6.54
C ARG A 23 -3.29 6.77 -5.83
N GLU A 24 -4.30 7.47 -5.33
CA GLU A 24 -4.12 8.70 -4.53
C GLU A 24 -3.35 8.41 -3.23
N ILE A 25 -3.64 7.31 -2.53
CA ILE A 25 -2.87 6.88 -1.35
C ILE A 25 -1.40 6.64 -1.72
N LEU A 26 -1.13 5.87 -2.77
CA LEU A 26 0.25 5.61 -3.20
C LEU A 26 0.99 6.90 -3.53
N HIS A 27 0.33 7.86 -4.18
CA HIS A 27 0.93 9.14 -4.50
C HIS A 27 1.24 9.97 -3.24
N LYS A 28 0.33 9.99 -2.26
CA LYS A 28 0.55 10.65 -0.96
C LYS A 28 1.75 10.06 -0.23
N ILE A 29 1.83 8.72 -0.16
CA ILE A 29 2.97 8.03 0.48
C ILE A 29 4.27 8.34 -0.26
N LYS A 30 4.30 8.25 -1.59
CA LYS A 30 5.50 8.61 -2.36
C LYS A 30 5.94 10.06 -2.11
N THR A 31 4.99 10.98 -2.01
CA THR A 31 5.27 12.40 -1.75
C THR A 31 5.81 12.60 -0.33
N LEU A 32 5.20 11.97 0.67
CA LEU A 32 5.63 12.02 2.07
C LEU A 32 7.09 11.55 2.24
N HIS A 33 7.45 10.45 1.58
CA HIS A 33 8.80 9.87 1.65
C HIS A 33 9.77 10.44 0.58
N LYS A 34 9.37 11.47 -0.17
CA LYS A 34 10.16 12.08 -1.26
C LYS A 34 10.74 11.05 -2.25
N LYS A 35 9.95 10.02 -2.56
CA LYS A 35 10.37 8.91 -3.43
C LYS A 35 10.53 9.35 -4.88
N GLN A 36 11.54 8.79 -5.54
CA GLN A 36 11.72 8.95 -6.97
C GLN A 36 10.64 8.18 -7.76
N LYS A 37 10.40 8.56 -9.02
CA LYS A 37 9.33 7.98 -9.86
C LYS A 37 9.39 6.45 -9.94
N HIS A 38 10.60 5.89 -10.02
CA HIS A 38 10.83 4.44 -10.11
C HIS A 38 10.72 3.72 -8.76
N GLN A 39 10.79 4.44 -7.64
CA GLN A 39 10.70 3.84 -6.32
C GLN A 39 9.24 3.46 -6.00
N LEU A 40 9.09 2.28 -5.43
CA LEU A 40 7.81 1.69 -5.06
C LEU A 40 7.49 1.98 -3.59
N VAL A 41 6.22 1.79 -3.23
CA VAL A 41 5.76 1.89 -1.84
C VAL A 41 5.82 0.50 -1.22
N SER A 42 6.51 0.36 -0.11
CA SER A 42 6.57 -0.91 0.61
C SER A 42 5.25 -1.18 1.34
N LEU A 43 5.00 -2.46 1.65
CA LEU A 43 3.87 -2.83 2.50
C LEU A 43 3.93 -2.13 3.86
N GLN A 44 5.12 -2.00 4.43
CA GLN A 44 5.36 -1.31 5.70
C GLN A 44 4.96 0.17 5.61
N GLU A 45 5.45 0.89 4.61
CA GLU A 45 5.15 2.33 4.44
C GLU A 45 3.64 2.59 4.29
N PHE A 46 2.92 1.70 3.62
CA PHE A 46 1.46 1.78 3.55
C PHE A 46 0.80 1.51 4.89
N CYS A 47 1.24 0.47 5.61
CA CYS A 47 0.70 0.13 6.92
C CYS A 47 0.91 1.28 7.92
N ASP A 48 2.10 1.88 7.92
CA ASP A 48 2.43 3.05 8.74
C ASP A 48 1.56 4.26 8.38
N PHE A 49 1.30 4.48 7.09
CA PHE A 49 0.49 5.61 6.62
C PHE A 49 -1.01 5.47 6.96
N ILE A 50 -1.56 4.26 6.90
CA ILE A 50 -2.99 4.01 7.16
C ILE A 50 -3.26 3.65 8.63
N GLY A 51 -2.24 3.28 9.40
CA GLY A 51 -2.37 2.87 10.80
C GLY A 51 -2.81 1.41 10.96
N LEU A 52 -2.34 0.53 10.08
CA LEU A 52 -2.63 -0.91 10.13
C LEU A 52 -1.40 -1.70 10.54
N LYS A 53 -1.60 -2.91 11.08
CA LYS A 53 -0.50 -3.85 11.33
C LYS A 53 -0.21 -4.66 10.07
N VAL A 54 1.07 -4.80 9.73
CA VAL A 54 1.52 -5.57 8.56
C VAL A 54 0.98 -7.00 8.60
N ASP A 55 0.99 -7.66 9.76
CA ASP A 55 0.53 -9.04 9.91
C ASP A 55 -0.97 -9.22 9.60
N GLU A 56 -1.80 -8.22 9.90
CA GLU A 56 -3.23 -8.23 9.58
C GLU A 56 -3.43 -8.05 8.07
N VAL A 57 -2.63 -7.19 7.45
CA VAL A 57 -2.68 -6.93 6.02
C VAL A 57 -2.17 -8.12 5.22
N GLU A 58 -1.04 -8.74 5.61
CA GLU A 58 -0.46 -9.91 4.95
C GLU A 58 -1.46 -11.08 4.85
N GLN A 59 -2.35 -11.24 5.84
CA GLN A 59 -3.40 -12.27 5.80
C GLN A 59 -4.45 -12.00 4.72
N LYS A 60 -4.79 -10.73 4.47
CA LYS A 60 -5.81 -10.35 3.50
C LYS A 60 -5.35 -10.47 2.05
N ILE A 61 -4.06 -10.31 1.75
CA ILE A 61 -3.50 -10.33 0.39
C ILE A 61 -2.93 -11.70 -0.05
N LYS A 62 -3.09 -12.74 0.78
CA LYS A 62 -2.80 -14.13 0.39
C LYS A 62 -3.96 -14.67 -0.48
N SER A 63 -3.89 -14.42 -1.78
CA SER A 63 -4.67 -15.13 -2.80
C SER A 63 -3.77 -15.46 -3.98
#